data_AF-A0A918NLK1-F1
#
_entry.id   AF-A0A918NLK1-F1
#
_cell.length_a   1.000
_cell.length_b   1.000
_cell.length_c   1.000
_cell.angle_alpha   90.00
_cell.angle_beta   90.00
_cell.angle_gamma   90.00
#
_symmetry.space_group_name_H-M   'P 1'
#
loop_
_entity.id
_entity.type
_entity.pdbx_description
1 polymer ?
#
loop_
_entity_poly.entity_id
_entity_poly.type
_entity_poly.pdbx_seq_one_letter_code
_entity_poly.pdbx_strand_id
1 'polypeptide(L)'
;MTLDRQLAGLALAKIEAEVGPLALAASRDGIDGDVLVGPGYRVRGLLQAVPFTDVAELWAAPLTKMYIQHHRLTDDELASAARAAAGGLVNVVMAGEGIVEILPLGLSKATGLSLAARRLGVKAAETIAFGDMPNDIPMFAWSAHSVAMANAHDELKAVADEVTASNEEDGIAVVLERLLRA
;
A
#
# COMPACT_ATOMS: atom_id res chain seq x y z
N MET A 1 5.92 7.70 -10.64
CA MET A 1 4.63 7.61 -11.37
C MET A 1 3.62 8.35 -10.52
N THR A 2 2.84 9.23 -11.13
CA THR A 2 2.01 10.21 -10.40
C THR A 2 0.55 9.79 -10.44
N LEU A 3 -0.16 10.01 -9.35
CA LEU A 3 -1.61 9.89 -9.23
C LEU A 3 -2.29 11.04 -9.96
N ASP A 4 -3.19 10.70 -10.88
CA ASP A 4 -4.00 11.68 -11.61
C ASP A 4 -4.91 12.42 -10.62
N ARG A 5 -4.77 13.75 -10.56
CA ARG A 5 -5.46 14.59 -9.57
C ARG A 5 -6.98 14.62 -9.78
N GLN A 6 -7.42 14.58 -11.04
CA GLN A 6 -8.85 14.63 -11.36
C GLN A 6 -9.52 13.31 -11.01
N LEU A 7 -8.90 12.19 -11.38
CA LEU A 7 -9.40 10.86 -11.06
C LEU A 7 -9.37 10.60 -9.56
N ALA A 8 -8.32 11.02 -8.85
CA ALA A 8 -8.22 10.87 -7.40
C ALA A 8 -9.26 11.73 -6.67
N GLY A 9 -9.47 12.98 -7.07
CA GLY A 9 -10.51 13.84 -6.51
C GLY A 9 -11.92 13.26 -6.74
N LEU A 10 -12.20 12.74 -7.94
CA LEU A 10 -13.46 12.08 -8.24
C LEU A 10 -13.64 10.79 -7.43
N ALA A 11 -12.58 9.98 -7.28
CA ALA A 11 -12.61 8.77 -6.48
C ALA A 11 -12.94 9.09 -5.02
N LEU A 12 -12.27 10.07 -4.40
CA LEU A 12 -12.55 10.50 -3.03
C LEU A 12 -13.99 10.95 -2.87
N ALA A 13 -14.48 11.83 -3.74
CA ALA A 13 -15.86 12.31 -3.68
C ALA A 13 -16.88 11.16 -3.75
N LYS A 14 -16.62 10.15 -4.58
CA LYS A 14 -17.47 8.95 -4.65
C LYS A 14 -17.40 8.10 -3.39
N ILE A 15 -16.21 7.89 -2.84
CA ILE A 15 -16.05 7.09 -1.61
C ILE A 15 -16.74 7.80 -0.44
N GLU A 16 -16.53 9.11 -0.27
CA GLU A 16 -17.16 9.90 0.79
C GLU A 16 -18.68 9.96 0.67
N ALA A 17 -19.22 9.95 -0.55
CA ALA A 17 -20.67 9.86 -0.76
C ALA A 17 -21.26 8.55 -0.22
N GLU A 18 -20.48 7.46 -0.24
CA GLU A 18 -20.94 6.14 0.24
C GLU A 18 -20.68 5.93 1.74
N VAL A 19 -19.48 6.30 2.24
CA VAL A 19 -19.07 5.96 3.62
C VAL A 19 -19.12 7.15 4.58
N GLY A 20 -19.28 8.36 4.07
CA GLY A 20 -19.16 9.60 4.82
C GLY A 20 -17.72 10.12 4.90
N PRO A 21 -17.46 11.10 5.79
CA PRO A 21 -16.20 11.82 5.83
C PRO A 21 -14.98 10.91 6.09
N LEU A 22 -13.91 11.15 5.33
CA LEU A 22 -12.64 10.42 5.46
C LEU A 22 -11.58 11.28 6.14
N ALA A 23 -10.68 10.63 6.87
CA ALA A 23 -9.41 11.22 7.25
C ALA A 23 -8.36 10.88 6.17
N LEU A 24 -7.58 11.87 5.75
CA LEU A 24 -6.73 11.77 4.57
C LEU A 24 -5.25 11.96 4.89
N ALA A 25 -4.41 11.21 4.20
CA ALA A 25 -3.00 11.52 4.04
C ALA A 25 -2.56 11.28 2.59
N ALA A 26 -1.42 11.83 2.17
CA ALA A 26 -0.90 11.61 0.84
C ALA A 26 0.63 11.68 0.77
N SER A 27 1.24 10.82 -0.03
CA SER A 27 2.67 10.89 -0.32
C SER A 27 2.91 11.85 -1.48
N ARG A 28 3.75 12.88 -1.26
CA ARG A 28 4.22 13.75 -2.35
C ARG A 28 5.18 12.98 -3.26
N ASP A 29 5.17 13.33 -4.54
CA ASP A 29 6.20 12.89 -5.47
C ASP A 29 7.51 13.64 -5.18
N GLY A 30 8.62 12.93 -5.14
CA GLY A 30 9.92 13.49 -4.74
C GLY A 30 10.80 12.49 -4.00
N ILE A 31 12.05 12.88 -3.74
CA ILE A 31 13.03 12.05 -3.00
C ILE A 31 12.96 12.25 -1.49
N ASP A 32 12.34 13.33 -1.03
CA ASP A 32 12.26 13.69 0.39
C ASP A 32 11.26 12.81 1.16
N GLY A 33 10.36 12.13 0.44
CA GLY A 33 9.43 11.16 1.05
C GLY A 33 8.34 11.79 1.91
N ASP A 34 8.04 13.08 1.72
CA ASP A 34 7.04 13.81 2.50
C ASP A 34 5.66 13.15 2.43
N VAL A 35 5.07 12.94 3.61
CA VAL A 35 3.68 12.49 3.75
C VAL A 35 2.86 13.62 4.33
N LEU A 36 1.94 14.15 3.52
CA LEU A 36 0.94 15.12 3.96
C LEU A 36 -0.11 14.43 4.81
N VAL A 37 -0.44 15.00 5.98
CA VAL A 37 -1.40 14.42 6.92
C VAL A 37 -2.47 15.44 7.28
N GLY A 38 -3.73 15.07 7.06
CA GLY A 38 -4.87 15.92 7.30
C GLY A 38 -5.47 15.74 8.70
N PRO A 39 -6.45 16.58 9.06
CA PRO A 39 -7.15 16.47 10.33
C PRO A 39 -7.77 15.08 10.53
N GLY A 40 -7.60 14.51 11.72
CA GLY A 40 -8.18 13.22 12.11
C GLY A 40 -7.45 11.99 11.57
N TYR A 41 -6.46 12.14 10.70
CA TYR A 41 -5.67 10.99 10.22
C TYR A 41 -4.70 10.53 11.31
N ARG A 42 -4.79 9.24 11.68
CA ARG A 42 -3.92 8.64 12.69
C ARG A 42 -2.65 8.14 12.02
N VAL A 43 -1.55 8.85 12.25
CA VAL A 43 -0.20 8.44 11.81
C VAL A 43 0.27 7.25 12.65
N ARG A 44 0.77 6.21 11.97
CA ARG A 44 1.47 5.08 12.59
C ARG A 44 2.91 5.05 12.08
N GLY A 45 3.86 4.74 12.96
CA GLY A 45 5.29 4.65 12.62
C GLY A 45 6.04 5.98 12.66
N LEU A 46 7.23 5.99 12.05
CA LEU A 46 8.22 7.07 12.13
C LEU A 46 8.22 7.99 10.89
N LEU A 47 7.17 7.95 10.06
CA LEU A 47 7.12 8.77 8.85
C LEU A 47 7.10 10.26 9.20
N GLN A 48 7.90 11.04 8.47
CA GLN A 48 7.88 12.49 8.56
C GLN A 48 6.56 13.01 8.00
N ALA A 49 5.67 13.40 8.93
CA ALA A 49 4.35 13.91 8.61
C ALA A 49 4.39 15.44 8.47
N VAL A 50 3.92 15.94 7.33
CA VAL A 50 3.70 17.36 7.08
C VAL A 50 2.21 17.63 7.24
N PRO A 51 1.76 18.37 8.27
CA PRO A 51 0.34 18.62 8.45
C PRO A 51 -0.20 19.53 7.34
N PHE A 52 -1.43 19.29 6.91
CA PHE A 52 -2.22 20.24 6.11
C PHE A 52 -3.56 20.51 6.76
N THR A 53 -4.18 21.64 6.43
CA THR A 53 -5.49 22.04 6.99
C THR A 53 -6.57 22.15 5.93
N ASP A 54 -6.19 22.46 4.68
CA ASP A 54 -7.08 22.51 3.53
C ASP A 54 -6.75 21.36 2.56
N VAL A 55 -7.78 20.61 2.16
CA VAL A 55 -7.63 19.52 1.17
C VAL A 55 -7.10 20.03 -0.18
N ALA A 56 -7.28 21.32 -0.49
CA ALA A 56 -6.69 21.94 -1.68
C ALA A 56 -5.16 21.87 -1.68
N GLU A 57 -4.52 21.83 -0.50
CA GLU A 57 -3.07 21.73 -0.34
C GLU A 57 -2.51 20.38 -0.84
N LEU A 58 -3.32 19.32 -0.81
CA LEU A 58 -2.96 17.99 -1.37
C LEU A 58 -2.65 18.09 -2.85
N TRP A 59 -3.39 18.93 -3.57
CA TRP A 59 -3.31 19.05 -5.02
C TRP A 59 -2.29 20.08 -5.49
N ALA A 60 -1.61 20.76 -4.56
CA ALA A 60 -0.61 21.78 -4.87
C ALA A 60 0.62 21.20 -5.58
N ALA A 61 0.92 19.92 -5.37
CA ALA A 61 2.03 19.22 -6.02
C ALA A 61 1.60 17.81 -6.50
N PRO A 62 2.37 17.18 -7.40
CA PRO A 62 2.16 15.77 -7.77
C PRO A 62 2.19 14.86 -6.53
N LEU A 63 1.28 13.89 -6.49
CA LEU A 63 1.21 12.85 -5.46
C LEU A 63 1.53 11.50 -6.07
N THR A 64 2.14 10.61 -5.30
CA THR A 64 2.37 9.20 -5.73
C THR A 64 1.23 8.29 -5.29
N LYS A 65 0.65 8.56 -4.11
CA LYS A 65 -0.49 7.83 -3.54
C LYS A 65 -1.19 8.63 -2.46
N MET A 66 -2.42 8.23 -2.15
CA MET A 66 -3.18 8.74 -1.02
C MET A 66 -3.54 7.61 -0.06
N TYR A 67 -3.83 7.98 1.17
CA TYR A 67 -4.28 7.10 2.22
C TYR A 67 -5.59 7.63 2.79
N ILE A 68 -6.51 6.72 3.03
CA ILE A 68 -7.81 7.03 3.63
C ILE A 68 -7.98 6.19 4.89
N GLN A 69 -8.53 6.83 5.93
CA GLN A 69 -8.99 6.18 7.15
C GLN A 69 -10.43 6.58 7.40
N HIS A 70 -11.18 5.67 8.04
CA HIS A 70 -12.53 5.95 8.50
C HIS A 70 -12.64 5.66 10.00
N HIS A 71 -13.43 6.47 10.70
CA HIS A 71 -13.49 6.44 12.16
C HIS A 71 -14.34 5.29 12.74
N ARG A 72 -15.16 4.63 11.90
CA ARG A 72 -16.07 3.53 12.31
C ARG A 72 -15.89 2.23 11.56
N LEU A 73 -15.39 2.30 10.32
CA LEU A 73 -15.31 1.13 9.46
C LEU A 73 -13.97 0.45 9.70
N THR A 74 -13.94 -0.86 9.59
CA THR A 74 -12.68 -1.58 9.47
C THR A 74 -11.99 -1.24 8.13
N ASP A 75 -10.71 -1.56 8.01
CA ASP A 75 -9.98 -1.49 6.75
C ASP A 75 -10.61 -2.37 5.66
N ASP A 76 -11.09 -3.57 6.01
CA ASP A 76 -11.83 -4.44 5.08
C ASP A 76 -13.11 -3.79 4.55
N GLU A 77 -13.94 -3.26 5.45
CA GLU A 77 -15.20 -2.60 5.10
C GLU A 77 -14.95 -1.35 4.25
N LEU A 78 -13.96 -0.54 4.65
CA LEU A 78 -13.58 0.67 3.91
C LEU A 78 -13.01 0.33 2.53
N ALA A 79 -12.13 -0.67 2.43
CA ALA A 79 -11.55 -1.09 1.16
C ALA A 79 -12.62 -1.67 0.23
N SER A 80 -13.54 -2.47 0.76
CA SER A 80 -14.67 -3.02 0.01
C SER A 80 -15.57 -1.91 -0.55
N ALA A 81 -16.01 -0.98 0.29
CA ALA A 81 -16.82 0.16 -0.13
C ALA A 81 -16.07 1.06 -1.14
N ALA A 82 -14.79 1.34 -0.91
CA ALA A 82 -13.99 2.17 -1.78
C ALA A 82 -13.75 1.53 -3.16
N ARG A 83 -13.51 0.22 -3.22
CA ARG A 83 -13.41 -0.54 -4.48
C ARG A 83 -14.73 -0.49 -5.25
N ALA A 84 -15.85 -0.69 -4.56
CA ALA A 84 -17.18 -0.63 -5.19
C ALA A 84 -17.47 0.76 -5.78
N ALA A 85 -17.14 1.82 -5.05
CA ALA A 85 -17.39 3.20 -5.47
C ALA A 85 -16.44 3.69 -6.57
N ALA A 86 -15.15 3.34 -6.49
CA ALA A 86 -14.09 4.03 -7.25
C ALA A 86 -13.06 3.10 -7.93
N GLY A 87 -13.20 1.77 -7.87
CA GLY A 87 -12.21 0.82 -8.41
C GLY A 87 -11.99 0.89 -9.93
N GLY A 88 -12.89 1.52 -10.68
CA GLY A 88 -12.70 1.80 -12.11
C GLY A 88 -11.89 3.07 -12.41
N LEU A 89 -11.61 3.89 -11.41
CA LEU A 89 -10.89 5.17 -11.53
C LEU A 89 -9.47 5.09 -10.98
N VAL A 90 -9.31 4.36 -9.89
CA VAL A 90 -8.08 4.23 -9.10
C VAL A 90 -7.94 2.80 -8.60
N ASN A 91 -6.71 2.40 -8.28
CA ASN A 91 -6.50 1.14 -7.57
C ASN A 91 -6.69 1.37 -6.05
N VAL A 92 -7.38 0.44 -5.38
CA VAL A 92 -7.72 0.52 -3.95
C VAL A 92 -7.25 -0.73 -3.25
N VAL A 93 -6.31 -0.57 -2.31
CA VAL A 93 -5.68 -1.69 -1.61
C VAL A 93 -5.55 -1.42 -0.12
N MET A 94 -5.62 -2.45 0.70
CA MET A 94 -5.28 -2.35 2.11
C MET A 94 -3.77 -2.34 2.27
N ALA A 95 -3.26 -1.48 3.16
CA ALA A 95 -1.82 -1.26 3.34
C ALA A 95 -1.35 -1.30 4.79
N GLY A 96 -2.23 -1.68 5.72
CA GLY A 96 -1.96 -1.83 7.14
C GLY A 96 -3.23 -1.61 7.96
N GLU A 97 -3.13 -1.83 9.27
CA GLU A 97 -4.28 -1.76 10.18
C GLU A 97 -5.00 -0.39 10.10
N GLY A 98 -6.24 -0.42 9.58
CA GLY A 98 -7.08 0.76 9.40
C GLY A 98 -6.63 1.69 8.28
N ILE A 99 -5.74 1.27 7.38
CA ILE A 99 -5.18 2.08 6.29
C ILE A 99 -5.53 1.48 4.94
N VAL A 100 -6.28 2.25 4.14
CA VAL A 100 -6.56 1.95 2.73
C VAL A 100 -5.82 2.94 1.84
N GLU A 101 -5.12 2.43 0.83
CA GLU A 101 -4.39 3.22 -0.16
C GLU A 101 -5.22 3.42 -1.43
N ILE A 102 -5.13 4.64 -1.97
CA ILE A 102 -5.57 5.01 -3.31
C ILE A 102 -4.32 5.23 -4.17
N LEU A 103 -4.22 4.43 -5.23
CA LEU A 103 -3.07 4.36 -6.13
C LEU A 103 -3.51 4.63 -7.58
N PRO A 104 -2.58 5.04 -8.46
CA PRO A 104 -2.88 5.08 -9.89
C PRO A 104 -3.36 3.72 -10.38
N LEU A 105 -4.37 3.72 -11.26
CA LEU A 105 -4.96 2.50 -11.79
C LEU A 105 -3.89 1.64 -12.49
N GLY A 106 -3.92 0.33 -12.22
CA GLY A 106 -2.95 -0.62 -12.79
C GLY A 106 -1.58 -0.64 -12.11
N LEU A 107 -1.33 0.17 -11.07
CA LEU A 107 -0.10 0.09 -10.28
C LEU A 107 -0.25 -0.83 -9.06
N SER A 108 0.79 -1.63 -8.85
CA SER A 108 0.97 -2.51 -7.71
C SER A 108 2.44 -2.58 -7.32
N LYS A 109 2.74 -3.20 -6.17
CA LYS A 109 4.13 -3.52 -5.78
C LYS A 109 4.84 -4.38 -6.84
N ALA A 110 4.13 -5.29 -7.51
CA ALA A 110 4.69 -6.07 -8.63
C ALA A 110 5.14 -5.21 -9.81
N THR A 111 4.36 -4.19 -10.19
CA THR A 111 4.74 -3.27 -11.27
C THR A 111 6.05 -2.54 -10.93
N GLY A 112 6.18 -2.07 -9.69
CA GLY A 112 7.39 -1.43 -9.18
C GLY A 112 8.58 -2.38 -9.13
N LEU A 113 8.39 -3.57 -8.56
CA LEU A 113 9.41 -4.61 -8.44
C LEU A 113 9.91 -5.06 -9.81
N SER A 114 9.01 -5.29 -10.77
CA SER A 114 9.36 -5.65 -12.15
C SER A 114 10.22 -4.57 -12.83
N LEU A 115 9.92 -3.29 -12.61
CA LEU A 115 10.72 -2.20 -13.13
C LEU A 115 12.11 -2.15 -12.49
N ALA A 116 12.19 -2.32 -11.17
CA ALA A 116 13.45 -2.36 -10.44
C ALA A 116 14.32 -3.54 -10.88
N ALA A 117 13.75 -4.75 -10.97
CA ALA A 117 14.43 -5.96 -11.39
C ALA A 117 15.02 -5.82 -12.80
N ARG A 118 14.27 -5.26 -13.76
CA ARG A 118 14.78 -4.97 -15.10
C ARG A 118 16.01 -4.06 -15.09
N ARG A 119 16.03 -3.03 -14.23
CA ARG A 119 17.18 -2.11 -14.10
C ARG A 119 18.39 -2.78 -13.47
N LEU A 120 18.16 -3.76 -12.59
CA LEU A 120 19.20 -4.54 -11.94
C LEU A 120 19.67 -5.75 -12.77
N GLY A 121 19.03 -6.04 -13.91
CA GLY A 121 19.33 -7.22 -14.72
C GLY A 121 18.85 -8.54 -14.10
N VAL A 122 17.92 -8.49 -13.15
CA VAL A 122 17.39 -9.64 -12.41
C VAL A 122 16.04 -10.08 -13.00
N LYS A 123 15.83 -11.38 -13.12
CA LYS A 123 14.55 -11.99 -13.55
C LYS A 123 13.67 -12.32 -12.36
N ALA A 124 12.36 -12.38 -12.57
CA ALA A 124 11.39 -12.87 -11.59
C ALA A 124 11.81 -14.20 -10.96
N ALA A 125 12.31 -15.14 -11.78
CA ALA A 125 12.80 -16.46 -11.38
C ALA A 125 13.96 -16.44 -10.36
N GLU A 126 14.59 -15.28 -10.15
CA GLU A 126 15.74 -15.07 -9.27
C GLU A 126 15.35 -14.25 -8.04
N THR A 127 14.05 -14.11 -7.75
CA THR A 127 13.55 -13.25 -6.67
C THR A 127 12.78 -13.99 -5.61
N ILE A 128 12.98 -13.56 -4.36
CA ILE A 128 12.17 -13.88 -3.21
C ILE A 128 11.44 -12.62 -2.76
N ALA A 129 10.15 -12.72 -2.44
CA ALA A 129 9.34 -11.63 -1.95
C ALA A 129 8.83 -11.93 -0.52
N PHE A 130 8.85 -10.91 0.33
CA PHE A 130 8.30 -10.95 1.69
C PHE A 130 7.14 -9.97 1.77
N GLY A 131 6.08 -10.33 2.50
CA GLY A 131 4.90 -9.47 2.62
C GLY A 131 4.03 -9.83 3.81
N ASP A 132 3.16 -8.89 4.17
CA ASP A 132 2.25 -9.01 5.30
C ASP A 132 0.82 -8.56 4.97
N MET A 133 0.60 -7.79 3.91
CA MET A 133 -0.70 -7.21 3.58
C MET A 133 -1.21 -7.61 2.18
N PRO A 134 -2.53 -7.49 1.91
CA PRO A 134 -3.09 -7.83 0.60
C PRO A 134 -2.52 -7.04 -0.59
N ASN A 135 -1.91 -5.87 -0.35
CA ASN A 135 -1.20 -5.14 -1.40
C ASN A 135 0.09 -5.85 -1.89
N ASP A 136 0.57 -6.88 -1.18
CA ASP A 136 1.69 -7.75 -1.56
C ASP A 136 1.28 -8.91 -2.47
N ILE A 137 -0.01 -9.24 -2.58
CA ILE A 137 -0.49 -10.39 -3.38
C ILE A 137 0.01 -10.33 -4.84
N PRO A 138 -0.06 -9.19 -5.57
CA PRO A 138 0.49 -9.12 -6.91
C PRO A 138 2.00 -9.36 -6.95
N MET A 139 2.73 -8.91 -5.93
CA MET A 139 4.18 -9.09 -5.81
C MET A 139 4.53 -10.57 -5.61
N PHE A 140 3.75 -11.29 -4.79
CA PHE A 140 3.91 -12.74 -4.58
C PHE A 140 3.71 -13.52 -5.87
N ALA A 141 2.66 -13.19 -6.63
CA ALA A 141 2.39 -13.80 -7.94
C ALA A 141 3.48 -13.50 -8.99
N TRP A 142 4.27 -12.45 -8.80
CA TRP A 142 5.36 -12.08 -9.71
C TRP A 142 6.71 -12.72 -9.34
N SER A 143 6.98 -12.93 -8.05
CA SER A 143 8.25 -13.49 -7.54
C SER A 143 8.39 -15.00 -7.76
N ALA A 144 9.63 -15.52 -7.70
CA ALA A 144 9.86 -16.97 -7.80
C ALA A 144 9.48 -17.71 -6.51
N HIS A 145 9.64 -17.04 -5.37
CA HIS A 145 9.29 -17.57 -4.06
C HIS A 145 8.72 -16.46 -3.20
N SER A 146 7.65 -16.75 -2.49
CA SER A 146 6.88 -15.80 -1.70
C SER A 146 6.74 -16.23 -0.25
N VAL A 147 6.97 -15.30 0.67
CA VAL A 147 7.03 -15.56 2.11
C VAL A 147 6.12 -14.59 2.85
N ALA A 148 5.06 -15.11 3.46
CA ALA A 148 4.21 -14.32 4.33
C ALA A 148 4.77 -14.27 5.76
N MET A 149 4.67 -13.12 6.42
CA MET A 149 4.97 -12.99 7.85
C MET A 149 3.94 -13.74 8.71
N ALA A 150 4.30 -14.22 9.91
CA ALA A 150 3.34 -14.92 10.79
C ALA A 150 2.12 -14.06 11.14
N ASN A 151 2.30 -12.76 11.26
CA ASN A 151 1.27 -11.77 11.54
C ASN A 151 0.63 -11.18 10.27
N ALA A 152 0.88 -11.76 9.09
CA ALA A 152 0.29 -11.32 7.84
C ALA A 152 -1.24 -11.54 7.80
N HIS A 153 -1.89 -10.77 6.93
CA HIS A 153 -3.29 -10.93 6.59
C HIS A 153 -3.58 -12.31 6.00
N ASP A 154 -4.74 -12.90 6.33
CA ASP A 154 -5.08 -14.27 5.94
C ASP A 154 -5.15 -14.45 4.42
N GLU A 155 -5.65 -13.45 3.68
CA GLU A 155 -5.64 -13.47 2.20
C GLU A 155 -4.23 -13.61 1.60
N LEU A 156 -3.22 -12.99 2.23
CA LEU A 156 -1.85 -13.08 1.74
C LEU A 156 -1.23 -14.44 2.11
N LYS A 157 -1.44 -14.90 3.34
CA LYS A 157 -0.98 -16.23 3.79
C LYS A 157 -1.52 -17.34 2.90
N ALA A 158 -2.76 -17.22 2.44
CA ALA A 158 -3.41 -18.21 1.58
C ALA A 158 -2.75 -18.37 0.20
N VAL A 159 -1.93 -17.41 -0.25
CA VAL A 159 -1.25 -17.42 -1.54
C VAL A 159 0.28 -17.48 -1.44
N ALA A 160 0.82 -17.57 -0.23
CA ALA A 160 2.26 -17.64 0.02
C ALA A 160 2.82 -19.06 -0.15
N ASP A 161 4.07 -19.18 -0.59
CA ASP A 161 4.75 -20.49 -0.66
C ASP A 161 5.21 -20.98 0.73
N GLU A 162 5.60 -20.05 1.61
CA GLU A 162 5.90 -20.33 3.01
C GLU A 162 5.43 -19.20 3.94
N VAL A 163 5.28 -19.52 5.22
CA VAL A 163 5.03 -18.57 6.29
C VAL A 163 6.24 -18.58 7.24
N THR A 164 6.82 -17.41 7.48
CA THR A 164 7.92 -17.22 8.44
C THR A 164 7.41 -16.71 9.79
N ALA A 165 8.32 -16.39 10.73
CA ALA A 165 7.99 -15.74 12.01
C ALA A 165 7.38 -14.34 11.81
N SER A 166 6.92 -13.70 12.89
CA SER A 166 6.37 -12.34 12.78
C SER A 166 7.44 -11.31 12.47
N ASN A 167 7.03 -10.10 12.07
CA ASN A 167 7.98 -8.99 11.92
C ASN A 167 8.61 -8.56 13.25
N GLU A 168 7.96 -8.82 14.38
CA GLU A 168 8.51 -8.58 15.72
C GLU A 168 9.59 -9.62 16.12
N GLU A 169 9.66 -10.73 15.40
CA GLU A 169 10.58 -11.85 15.62
C GLU A 169 11.62 -11.98 14.49
N ASP A 170 11.87 -10.90 13.75
CA ASP A 170 12.82 -10.86 12.63
C ASP A 170 12.57 -11.94 11.57
N GLY A 171 11.30 -12.24 11.24
CA GLY A 171 10.95 -13.33 10.32
C GLY A 171 11.62 -13.28 8.94
N ILE A 172 11.95 -12.10 8.43
CA ILE A 172 12.74 -11.95 7.20
C ILE A 172 14.16 -12.52 7.41
N ALA A 173 14.81 -12.17 8.52
CA ALA A 173 16.17 -12.62 8.81
C ALA A 173 16.24 -14.15 8.97
N VAL A 174 15.26 -14.77 9.64
CA VAL A 174 15.16 -16.23 9.81
C VAL A 174 15.27 -16.96 8.46
N VAL A 175 14.56 -16.47 7.44
CA VAL A 175 14.54 -17.07 6.10
C VAL A 175 15.84 -16.81 5.36
N LEU A 176 16.32 -15.56 5.37
CA LEU A 176 17.55 -15.19 4.68
C LEU A 176 18.77 -15.91 5.25
N GLU A 177 18.85 -16.05 6.58
CA GLU A 177 19.92 -16.82 7.22
C GLU A 177 19.88 -18.29 6.81
N ARG A 178 18.70 -18.91 6.76
CA ARG A 178 18.55 -20.30 6.28
C ARG A 178 19.02 -20.47 4.84
N LEU A 179 18.75 -19.49 3.97
CA LEU A 179 19.12 -19.53 2.54
C LEU A 179 20.61 -19.24 2.30
N LEU A 180 21.21 -18.33 3.07
CA LEU A 180 22.59 -17.87 2.87
C LEU A 180 23.65 -18.64 3.68
N ARG A 181 23.22 -19.53 4.58
CA ARG A 181 24.13 -20.45 5.30
C ARG A 181 24.57 -21.66 4.45
N ALA A 182 24.09 -21.78 3.21
CA ALA A 182 24.40 -22.87 2.28
C ALA A 182 25.68 -22.63 1.48
#